data_AF-A0A6V8QZR5-F1
#
_entry.id   AF-A0A6V8QZR5-F1
#
_cell.length_a   1.000
_cell.length_b   1.000
_cell.length_c   1.000
_cell.angle_alpha   90.00
_cell.angle_beta   90.00
_cell.angle_gamma   90.00
#
_symmetry.space_group_name_H-M   'P 1'
#
loop_
_entity.id
_entity.type
_entity.pdbx_description
1 polymer ?
#
loop_
_entity_poly.entity_id
_entity_poly.type
_entity_poly.pdbx_seq_one_letter_code
_entity_poly.pdbx_strand_id
1 'polypeptide(L)'
;MCGIHAAISVDANYHTLSPGLEQRLRNRGPDHLGAVKTQLCRDDASSLYLTLTSTVLSLRGDHVARQPLVDEESGSVLCWNGEAWKLGGKPVEGNDGEAILSMLIAASSNNSGDKDSILDALRSIEGPFAFIFLDKKAKRLYYGRDRLGRRSLLLKREEDFLLSSIAEAPAVGWAEVEADGCYIIELSETGLPKDMMPVRHDWDQTEALVNVPYEETSAHRAELIDLIYPHNTEMDLSIACALYFAARGKGMGQLAAGSEAEPYSTTARVLLSGLGADELFGGYVRHATAFTRGGYTGLIDELKLDVSRLGKRNLGRDDRVMSHWSREVRFPYLDESLVKWAIELPAWEKCDFDNHGSSCDFDPEKRVLRLLANSLGMRSVAAEKKRAIQFGARTAKMESGKVKGTTLLLP
;
A
#
# COMPACT_ATOMS: atom_id res chain seq x y z
N MET A 1 -1.21 -4.43 -19.17
CA MET A 1 -0.45 -3.61 -18.20
C MET A 1 1.00 -3.71 -18.60
N CYS A 2 1.81 -2.65 -18.53
CA CYS A 2 3.21 -2.74 -18.94
C CYS A 2 3.98 -3.85 -18.22
N GLY A 3 5.03 -4.36 -18.87
CA GLY A 3 6.06 -5.18 -18.24
C GLY A 3 7.30 -4.33 -18.01
N ILE A 4 7.93 -4.47 -16.84
CA ILE A 4 9.19 -3.79 -16.52
C ILE A 4 10.21 -4.81 -16.03
N HIS A 5 11.47 -4.57 -16.36
CA HIS A 5 12.60 -5.38 -15.95
C HIS A 5 13.86 -4.51 -15.80
N ALA A 6 14.71 -4.84 -14.84
CA ALA A 6 16.06 -4.32 -14.75
C ALA A 6 17.03 -5.41 -14.29
N ALA A 7 18.25 -5.37 -14.80
CA ALA A 7 19.35 -6.21 -14.37
C ALA A 7 20.58 -5.37 -14.10
N ILE A 8 21.25 -5.63 -12.99
CA ILE A 8 22.58 -5.09 -12.65
C ILE A 8 23.57 -6.24 -12.68
N SER A 9 24.57 -6.14 -13.56
CA SER A 9 25.60 -7.16 -13.76
C SER A 9 27.01 -6.56 -13.71
N VAL A 10 28.00 -7.41 -13.49
CA VAL A 10 29.44 -7.10 -13.68
C VAL A 10 29.95 -7.56 -15.06
N ASP A 11 29.15 -8.29 -15.83
CA ASP A 11 29.51 -8.73 -17.18
C ASP A 11 29.38 -7.60 -18.19
N ALA A 12 30.47 -7.30 -18.91
CA ALA A 12 30.52 -6.29 -19.95
C ALA A 12 29.61 -6.58 -21.16
N ASN A 13 29.15 -7.83 -21.31
CA ASN A 13 28.18 -8.21 -22.34
C ASN A 13 26.73 -7.84 -21.99
N TYR A 14 26.51 -7.33 -20.77
CA TYR A 14 25.21 -7.02 -20.18
C TYR A 14 24.33 -8.27 -19.99
N HIS A 15 23.50 -8.23 -18.95
CA HIS A 15 22.47 -9.24 -18.78
C HIS A 15 21.52 -9.25 -19.99
N THR A 16 21.25 -10.46 -20.50
CA THR A 16 20.33 -10.69 -21.62
C THR A 16 19.12 -11.45 -21.12
N LEU A 17 17.93 -10.94 -21.44
CA LEU A 17 16.68 -11.61 -21.10
C LEU A 17 16.63 -13.00 -21.73
N SER A 18 16.17 -13.98 -20.97
CA SER A 18 15.82 -15.27 -21.55
C SER A 18 14.62 -15.10 -22.50
N PRO A 19 14.51 -15.94 -23.56
CA PRO A 19 13.36 -15.89 -24.47
C PRO A 19 12.02 -16.07 -23.76
N GLY A 20 11.99 -16.90 -22.71
CA GLY A 20 10.78 -17.16 -21.92
C GLY A 20 10.33 -15.93 -21.12
N LEU A 21 11.27 -15.24 -20.47
CA LEU A 21 10.99 -14.03 -19.73
C LEU A 21 10.60 -12.87 -20.65
N GLU A 22 11.29 -12.68 -21.77
CA GLU A 22 10.95 -11.66 -22.77
C GLU A 22 9.52 -11.88 -23.29
N GLN A 23 9.15 -13.10 -23.66
CA GLN A 23 7.80 -13.40 -24.13
C GLN A 23 6.74 -13.08 -23.08
N ARG A 24 7.00 -13.40 -21.79
CA ARG A 24 6.07 -13.07 -20.69
C ARG A 24 5.92 -11.57 -20.50
N LEU A 25 7.01 -10.79 -20.62
CA LEU A 25 6.96 -9.33 -20.59
C LEU A 25 6.17 -8.78 -21.79
N ARG A 26 6.40 -9.28 -23.01
CA ARG A 26 5.65 -8.86 -24.21
C ARG A 26 4.15 -9.14 -24.11
N ASN A 27 3.76 -10.27 -23.52
CA ASN A 27 2.34 -10.59 -23.29
C ASN A 27 1.65 -9.57 -22.37
N ARG A 28 2.40 -8.88 -21.51
CA ARG A 28 1.87 -7.81 -20.64
C ARG A 28 1.70 -6.51 -21.42
N GLY A 29 2.70 -6.16 -22.24
CA GLY A 29 2.76 -4.94 -23.06
C GLY A 29 3.10 -5.23 -24.52
N PRO A 30 2.11 -5.54 -25.38
CA PRO A 30 2.36 -5.95 -26.76
C PRO A 30 2.69 -4.79 -27.71
N ASP A 31 2.40 -3.53 -27.33
CA ASP A 31 2.45 -2.39 -28.25
C ASP A 31 3.87 -1.89 -28.52
N HIS A 32 4.79 -2.13 -27.59
CA HIS A 32 6.21 -1.78 -27.73
C HIS A 32 7.07 -2.63 -26.81
N LEU A 33 8.28 -3.00 -27.26
CA LEU A 33 9.38 -3.46 -26.41
C LEU A 33 10.56 -2.49 -26.61
N GLY A 34 11.07 -1.96 -25.51
CA GLY A 34 12.32 -1.17 -25.50
C GLY A 34 13.29 -1.68 -24.46
N ALA A 35 14.58 -1.44 -24.70
CA ALA A 35 15.64 -1.71 -23.74
C ALA A 35 16.71 -0.62 -23.79
N VAL A 36 17.22 -0.26 -22.62
CA VAL A 36 18.32 0.69 -22.42
C VAL A 36 19.44 -0.05 -21.72
N LYS A 37 20.63 -0.02 -22.32
CA LYS A 37 21.87 -0.56 -21.74
C LYS A 37 22.77 0.60 -21.35
N THR A 38 23.24 0.61 -20.10
CA THR A 38 24.16 1.65 -19.62
C THR A 38 25.25 1.08 -18.74
N GLN A 39 26.46 1.60 -18.90
CA GLN A 39 27.59 1.32 -18.01
C GLN A 39 27.66 2.41 -16.93
N LEU A 40 28.04 2.00 -15.72
CA LEU A 40 28.27 2.87 -14.58
C LEU A 40 29.63 2.54 -13.97
N CYS A 41 30.52 3.54 -13.90
CA CYS A 41 31.83 3.41 -13.28
C CYS A 41 31.72 3.64 -11.77
N ARG A 42 32.17 2.66 -10.99
CA ARG A 42 32.23 2.73 -9.53
C ARG A 42 33.46 3.49 -9.06
N ASP A 43 33.50 3.75 -7.76
CA ASP A 43 34.56 4.56 -7.15
C ASP A 43 35.89 3.78 -7.08
N ASP A 44 35.84 2.44 -7.14
CA ASP A 44 37.00 1.55 -7.25
C ASP A 44 37.44 1.27 -8.70
N ALA A 45 36.92 2.04 -9.66
CA ALA A 45 37.12 1.87 -11.11
C ALA A 45 36.58 0.56 -11.71
N SER A 46 35.89 -0.28 -10.94
CA SER A 46 35.09 -1.37 -11.50
C SER A 46 33.84 -0.81 -12.19
N SER A 47 33.23 -1.60 -13.07
CA SER A 47 32.05 -1.17 -13.83
C SER A 47 30.86 -2.08 -13.56
N LEU A 48 29.70 -1.46 -13.45
CA LEU A 48 28.40 -2.12 -13.52
C LEU A 48 27.80 -1.92 -14.90
N TYR A 49 27.13 -2.96 -15.38
CA TYR A 49 26.43 -3.00 -16.65
C TYR A 49 24.95 -3.23 -16.37
N LEU A 50 24.15 -2.19 -16.63
CA LEU A 50 22.73 -2.18 -16.34
C LEU A 50 21.93 -2.35 -17.63
N THR A 51 20.96 -3.27 -17.61
CA THR A 51 19.97 -3.44 -18.67
C THR A 51 18.59 -3.14 -18.09
N LEU A 52 17.93 -2.09 -18.58
CA LEU A 52 16.56 -1.75 -18.23
C LEU A 52 15.66 -2.05 -19.44
N THR A 53 14.60 -2.81 -19.25
CA THR A 53 13.68 -3.23 -20.32
C THR A 53 12.25 -2.89 -19.92
N SER A 54 11.46 -2.38 -20.86
CA SER A 54 10.03 -2.17 -20.66
C SER A 54 9.22 -2.63 -21.87
N THR A 55 8.05 -3.18 -21.60
CA THR A 55 7.03 -3.51 -22.59
C THR A 55 5.77 -2.70 -22.33
N VAL A 56 5.19 -2.10 -23.37
CA VAL A 56 4.12 -1.09 -23.21
C VAL A 56 2.78 -1.69 -23.62
N LEU A 57 1.77 -1.50 -22.76
CA LEU A 57 0.36 -1.53 -23.16
C LEU A 57 -0.14 -0.09 -23.07
N SER A 58 -0.43 0.52 -24.21
CA SER A 58 -0.77 1.93 -24.32
C SER A 58 -2.22 2.17 -23.88
N LEU A 59 -2.40 2.67 -22.66
CA LEU A 59 -3.71 2.97 -22.08
C LEU A 59 -3.95 4.46 -21.79
N ARG A 60 -2.90 5.30 -21.84
CA ARG A 60 -2.93 6.72 -21.47
C ARG A 60 -2.03 7.57 -22.36
N GLY A 61 -2.48 8.78 -22.64
CA GLY A 61 -1.86 9.71 -23.59
C GLY A 61 -2.52 9.66 -24.97
N ASP A 62 -2.10 10.57 -25.84
CA ASP A 62 -2.49 10.65 -27.25
C ASP A 62 -1.59 9.80 -28.17
N HIS A 63 -0.57 9.15 -27.62
CA HIS A 63 0.41 8.35 -28.33
C HIS A 63 0.93 7.17 -27.48
N VAL A 64 1.67 6.25 -28.12
CA VAL A 64 2.37 5.17 -27.42
C VAL A 64 3.66 5.72 -26.81
N ALA A 65 3.63 6.02 -25.51
CA ALA A 65 4.83 6.41 -24.77
C ALA A 65 5.81 5.23 -24.70
N ARG A 66 6.86 5.29 -25.53
CA ARG A 66 7.84 4.21 -25.67
C ARG A 66 8.74 4.17 -24.43
N GLN A 67 8.67 3.06 -23.70
CA GLN A 67 9.47 2.82 -22.50
C GLN A 67 10.61 1.82 -22.76
N PRO A 68 11.71 1.82 -21.98
CA PRO A 68 12.01 2.70 -20.84
C PRO A 68 12.11 4.17 -21.23
N LEU A 69 11.61 5.07 -20.38
CA LEU A 69 11.73 6.51 -20.60
C LEU A 69 13.13 6.95 -20.18
N VAL A 70 13.79 7.76 -21.00
CA VAL A 70 15.16 8.20 -20.77
C VAL A 70 15.21 9.72 -20.79
N ASP A 71 15.86 10.30 -19.80
CA ASP A 71 16.25 11.71 -19.83
C ASP A 71 17.61 11.84 -20.53
N GLU A 72 17.66 12.56 -21.65
CA GLU A 72 18.88 12.64 -22.48
C GLU A 72 20.02 13.40 -21.77
N GLU A 73 19.70 14.37 -20.92
CA GLU A 73 20.70 15.20 -20.26
C GLU A 73 21.38 14.47 -19.09
N SER A 74 20.61 13.78 -18.24
CA SER A 74 21.14 13.02 -17.11
C SER A 74 21.51 11.58 -17.44
N GLY A 75 20.93 11.02 -18.50
CA GLY A 75 20.99 9.60 -18.80
C GLY A 75 20.24 8.74 -17.78
N SER A 76 19.38 9.34 -16.95
CA SER A 76 18.52 8.64 -16.00
C SER A 76 17.37 7.94 -16.74
N VAL A 77 16.92 6.81 -16.19
CA VAL A 77 16.01 5.89 -16.88
C VAL A 77 14.86 5.49 -15.97
N LEU A 78 13.62 5.61 -16.46
CA LEU A 78 12.42 5.16 -15.77
C LEU A 78 11.75 4.01 -16.52
N CYS A 79 11.56 2.88 -15.84
CA CYS A 79 10.64 1.82 -16.23
C CYS A 79 9.37 1.93 -15.38
N TRP A 80 8.23 2.17 -16.02
CA TRP A 80 6.95 2.43 -15.35
C TRP A 80 5.87 1.40 -15.74
N ASN A 81 5.34 0.70 -14.73
CA ASN A 81 4.17 -0.15 -14.86
C ASN A 81 3.10 0.32 -13.87
N GLY A 82 2.28 1.28 -14.29
CA GLY A 82 1.25 1.84 -13.42
C GLY A 82 0.31 2.78 -14.14
N GLU A 83 -0.55 3.39 -13.33
CA GLU A 83 -1.41 4.52 -13.71
C GLU A 83 -1.36 5.53 -12.57
N ALA A 84 -0.64 6.64 -12.72
CA ALA A 84 -0.72 7.73 -11.76
C ALA A 84 -1.95 8.58 -12.03
N TRP A 85 -2.83 8.67 -11.04
CA TRP A 85 -4.03 9.51 -11.08
C TRP A 85 -3.71 10.94 -10.67
N LYS A 86 -2.85 11.11 -9.66
CA LYS A 86 -2.36 12.41 -9.22
C LYS A 86 -0.87 12.40 -8.91
N LEU A 87 -0.26 13.57 -9.06
CA LEU A 87 1.10 13.88 -8.62
C LEU A 87 1.02 15.14 -7.75
N GLY A 88 1.49 15.05 -6.50
CA GLY A 88 1.43 16.18 -5.56
C GLY A 88 0.00 16.71 -5.35
N GLY A 89 -1.00 15.82 -5.33
CA GLY A 89 -2.41 16.17 -5.15
C GLY A 89 -3.11 16.77 -6.37
N LYS A 90 -2.42 16.93 -7.51
CA LYS A 90 -3.00 17.43 -8.76
C LYS A 90 -3.24 16.28 -9.75
N PRO A 91 -4.37 16.24 -10.47
CA PRO A 91 -4.60 15.26 -11.53
C PRO A 91 -3.48 15.27 -12.56
N VAL A 92 -3.11 14.09 -13.05
CA VAL A 92 -2.15 13.95 -14.15
C VAL A 92 -2.86 14.20 -15.49
N GLU A 93 -2.32 15.12 -16.27
CA GLU A 93 -2.71 15.37 -17.66
C GLU A 93 -1.70 14.71 -18.61
N GLY A 94 -2.16 14.09 -19.70
CA GLY A 94 -1.29 13.42 -20.67
C GLY A 94 -0.78 12.04 -20.23
N ASN A 95 0.45 11.70 -20.60
CA ASN A 95 1.09 10.43 -20.22
C ASN A 95 1.71 10.54 -18.81
N ASP A 96 1.30 9.65 -17.93
CA ASP A 96 1.74 9.66 -16.54
C ASP A 96 3.20 9.28 -16.35
N GLY A 97 3.73 8.36 -17.15
CA GLY A 97 5.15 7.99 -17.10
C GLY A 97 6.06 9.16 -17.41
N GLU A 98 5.74 9.96 -18.44
CA GLU A 98 6.52 11.14 -18.85
C GLU A 98 6.47 12.25 -17.79
N ALA A 99 5.28 12.49 -17.22
CA ALA A 99 5.10 13.44 -16.12
C ALA A 99 5.91 13.02 -14.88
N ILE A 100 5.92 11.72 -14.56
CA ILE A 100 6.72 11.18 -13.45
C ILE A 100 8.21 11.32 -13.73
N LEU A 101 8.71 10.95 -14.92
CA LEU A 101 10.13 11.11 -15.23
C LEU A 101 10.56 12.57 -15.07
N SER A 102 9.80 13.51 -15.65
CA SER A 102 10.09 14.95 -15.54
C SER A 102 10.16 15.42 -14.08
N MET A 103 9.24 14.95 -13.23
CA MET A 103 9.23 15.24 -11.79
C MET A 103 10.46 14.66 -11.09
N LEU A 104 10.86 13.42 -11.40
CA LEU A 104 12.02 12.76 -10.79
C LEU A 104 13.35 13.42 -11.20
N ILE A 105 13.48 13.88 -12.46
CA ILE A 105 14.66 14.62 -12.92
C ILE A 105 14.77 15.98 -12.22
N ALA A 106 13.65 16.69 -12.09
CA ALA A 106 13.60 17.94 -11.34
C ALA A 106 13.96 17.74 -9.85
N ALA A 107 13.53 16.63 -9.26
CA ALA A 107 13.90 16.26 -7.90
C ALA A 107 15.41 15.96 -7.79
N SER A 108 15.94 15.06 -8.63
CA SER A 108 17.37 14.71 -8.68
C SER A 108 18.29 15.94 -8.72
N SER A 109 17.92 16.96 -9.51
CA SER A 109 18.70 18.21 -9.64
C SER A 109 18.69 19.10 -8.39
N ASN A 110 17.73 18.91 -7.48
CA ASN A 110 17.53 19.70 -6.26
C ASN A 110 18.04 18.97 -4.99
N ASN A 111 18.82 17.90 -5.12
CA ASN A 111 19.33 17.16 -3.96
C ASN A 111 20.30 18.00 -3.12
N SER A 112 19.78 18.66 -2.09
CA SER A 112 20.55 19.33 -1.05
C SER A 112 20.77 18.37 0.13
N GLY A 113 21.96 17.77 0.20
CA GLY A 113 22.61 17.25 1.42
C GLY A 113 21.92 16.13 2.23
N ASP A 114 20.75 16.41 2.82
CA ASP A 114 20.11 15.57 3.85
C ASP A 114 18.70 15.04 3.50
N LYS A 115 18.03 15.60 2.48
CA LYS A 115 16.68 15.14 2.07
C LYS A 115 16.71 14.59 0.66
N ASP A 116 16.33 13.32 0.52
CA ASP A 116 16.14 12.69 -0.79
C ASP A 116 14.85 13.20 -1.43
N SER A 117 14.99 14.23 -2.24
CA SER A 117 13.89 14.88 -2.97
C SER A 117 13.18 13.93 -3.95
N ILE A 118 13.88 12.92 -4.48
CA ILE A 118 13.30 11.90 -5.37
C ILE A 118 12.32 11.05 -4.58
N LEU A 119 12.68 10.67 -3.36
CA LEU A 119 11.80 9.90 -2.47
C LEU A 119 10.51 10.66 -2.15
N ASP A 120 10.59 11.97 -1.89
CA ASP A 120 9.40 12.80 -1.66
C ASP A 120 8.54 12.93 -2.93
N ALA A 121 9.17 13.05 -4.10
CA ALA A 121 8.48 13.02 -5.38
C ALA A 121 7.74 11.69 -5.59
N LEU A 122 8.38 10.55 -5.32
CA LEU A 122 7.76 9.22 -5.40
C LEU A 122 6.60 9.06 -4.40
N ARG A 123 6.73 9.59 -3.17
CA ARG A 123 5.65 9.60 -2.18
C ARG A 123 4.43 10.38 -2.64
N SER A 124 4.62 11.41 -3.45
CA SER A 124 3.53 12.26 -3.96
C SER A 124 2.63 11.58 -5.00
N ILE A 125 3.01 10.39 -5.49
CA ILE A 125 2.28 9.66 -6.52
C ILE A 125 1.04 8.97 -5.92
N GLU A 126 -0.14 9.28 -6.46
CA GLU A 126 -1.40 8.60 -6.15
C GLU A 126 -1.84 7.74 -7.34
N GLY A 127 -1.86 6.41 -7.19
CA GLY A 127 -2.31 5.48 -8.23
C GLY A 127 -1.73 4.08 -8.04
N PRO A 128 -2.20 3.05 -8.79
CA PRO A 128 -1.58 1.74 -8.80
C PRO A 128 -0.30 1.73 -9.64
N PHE A 129 0.84 1.32 -9.08
CA PHE A 129 2.10 1.34 -9.81
C PHE A 129 3.15 0.36 -9.29
N ALA A 130 4.10 0.04 -10.16
CA ALA A 130 5.41 -0.50 -9.87
C ALA A 130 6.41 0.24 -10.77
N PHE A 131 7.59 0.55 -10.25
CA PHE A 131 8.59 1.32 -10.98
C PHE A 131 10.00 0.85 -10.70
N ILE A 132 10.89 1.16 -11.64
CA ILE A 132 12.34 1.09 -11.49
C ILE A 132 12.89 2.38 -12.08
N PHE A 133 13.60 3.16 -11.28
CA PHE A 133 14.19 4.44 -11.68
C PHE A 133 15.67 4.44 -11.38
N LEU A 134 16.49 4.58 -12.43
CA LEU A 134 17.92 4.77 -12.33
C LEU A 134 18.22 6.27 -12.37
N ASP A 135 18.65 6.83 -11.24
CA ASP A 135 19.33 8.12 -11.21
C ASP A 135 20.81 7.89 -11.53
N LYS A 136 21.15 8.11 -12.81
CA LYS A 136 22.50 7.82 -13.30
C LYS A 136 23.55 8.80 -12.76
N LYS A 137 23.17 10.07 -12.56
CA LYS A 137 24.07 11.10 -12.02
C LYS A 137 24.42 10.81 -10.56
N ALA A 138 23.41 10.45 -9.75
CA ALA A 138 23.61 10.09 -8.34
C ALA A 138 24.13 8.66 -8.14
N LYS A 139 24.23 7.85 -9.20
CA LYS A 139 24.55 6.42 -9.14
C LYS A 139 23.61 5.64 -8.20
N ARG A 140 22.30 5.91 -8.26
CA ARG A 140 21.28 5.27 -7.40
C ARG A 140 20.20 4.59 -8.21
N LEU A 141 19.77 3.41 -7.75
CA LEU A 141 18.58 2.74 -8.26
C LEU A 141 17.46 2.81 -7.22
N TYR A 142 16.34 3.40 -7.61
CA TYR A 142 15.10 3.42 -6.85
C TYR A 142 14.14 2.39 -7.45
N TYR A 143 13.48 1.60 -6.61
CA TYR A 143 12.42 0.71 -7.08
C TYR A 143 11.37 0.49 -6.00
N GLY A 144 10.17 0.09 -6.41
CA GLY A 144 9.11 -0.19 -5.46
C GLY A 144 7.75 -0.35 -6.12
N ARG A 145 6.75 -0.51 -5.26
CA ARG A 145 5.34 -0.69 -5.63
C ARG A 145 4.49 0.33 -4.88
N ASP A 146 3.30 0.58 -5.38
CA ASP A 146 2.32 1.40 -4.67
C ASP A 146 1.96 0.78 -3.30
N ARG A 147 1.40 1.61 -2.42
CA ARG A 147 1.04 1.29 -1.01
C ARG A 147 0.16 0.04 -0.81
N LEU A 148 -0.46 -0.46 -1.87
CA LEU A 148 -1.31 -1.66 -1.87
C LEU A 148 -0.69 -2.85 -2.62
N GLY A 149 0.41 -2.65 -3.34
CA GLY A 149 1.01 -3.65 -4.22
C GLY A 149 0.12 -4.02 -5.40
N ARG A 150 -0.64 -3.08 -5.98
CA ARG A 150 -1.60 -3.37 -7.06
C ARG A 150 -0.92 -3.78 -8.37
N ARG A 151 0.36 -3.42 -8.55
CA ARG A 151 1.18 -3.86 -9.68
C ARG A 151 2.31 -4.76 -9.17
N SER A 152 2.62 -5.80 -9.94
CA SER A 152 3.64 -6.79 -9.57
C SER A 152 5.05 -6.29 -9.86
N LEU A 153 5.95 -6.58 -8.94
CA LEU A 153 7.39 -6.43 -9.08
C LEU A 153 8.05 -7.52 -8.24
N LEU A 154 8.98 -8.24 -8.83
CA LEU A 154 9.73 -9.34 -8.26
C LEU A 154 11.20 -8.97 -8.20
N LEU A 155 11.90 -9.54 -7.23
CA LEU A 155 13.33 -9.41 -7.01
C LEU A 155 13.98 -10.80 -7.05
N LYS A 156 15.12 -10.91 -7.71
CA LYS A 156 15.98 -12.08 -7.66
C LYS A 156 17.44 -11.64 -7.52
N ARG A 157 18.15 -12.25 -6.58
CA ARG A 157 19.57 -11.98 -6.29
C ARG A 157 20.33 -13.30 -6.36
N GLU A 158 21.07 -13.51 -7.44
CA GLU A 158 21.89 -14.74 -7.62
C GLU A 158 23.30 -14.37 -8.07
N GLU A 159 23.54 -14.25 -9.37
CA GLU A 159 24.78 -13.69 -9.92
C GLU A 159 24.58 -12.19 -10.19
N ASP A 160 23.48 -11.88 -10.87
CA ASP A 160 22.99 -10.52 -11.10
C ASP A 160 21.92 -10.12 -10.07
N PHE A 161 21.72 -8.81 -9.94
CA PHE A 161 20.56 -8.25 -9.24
C PHE A 161 19.45 -7.99 -10.27
N LEU A 162 18.35 -8.72 -10.17
CA LEU A 162 17.26 -8.70 -11.14
C LEU A 162 15.96 -8.19 -10.52
N LEU A 163 15.31 -7.26 -11.21
CA LEU A 163 13.96 -6.81 -10.95
C LEU A 163 13.09 -7.14 -12.16
N SER A 164 11.89 -7.68 -11.94
CA SER A 164 10.97 -7.96 -13.05
C SER A 164 9.52 -7.96 -12.61
N SER A 165 8.62 -7.45 -13.44
CA SER A 165 7.17 -7.54 -13.22
C SER A 165 6.60 -8.96 -13.27
N ILE A 166 7.38 -9.93 -13.75
CA ILE A 166 7.00 -11.34 -13.86
C ILE A 166 8.24 -12.24 -13.91
N ALA A 167 8.18 -13.45 -13.35
CA ALA A 167 9.24 -14.43 -13.44
C ALA A 167 8.97 -15.44 -14.56
N GLU A 168 10.00 -16.10 -15.07
CA GLU A 168 9.86 -17.32 -15.87
C GLU A 168 9.79 -18.58 -14.98
N ALA A 169 9.30 -19.70 -15.53
CA ALA A 169 9.26 -20.97 -14.81
C ALA A 169 10.49 -21.81 -15.17
N PRO A 170 11.17 -22.44 -14.19
CA PRO A 170 10.87 -22.42 -12.76
C PRO A 170 11.27 -21.09 -12.09
N ALA A 171 10.39 -20.56 -11.24
CA ALA A 171 10.59 -19.24 -10.62
C ALA A 171 11.50 -19.27 -9.38
N VAL A 172 12.47 -20.19 -9.34
CA VAL A 172 13.38 -20.35 -8.20
C VAL A 172 14.24 -19.10 -8.04
N GLY A 173 14.38 -18.64 -6.80
CA GLY A 173 15.15 -17.44 -6.44
C GLY A 173 14.40 -16.11 -6.58
N TRP A 174 13.21 -16.10 -7.18
CA TRP A 174 12.36 -14.91 -7.23
C TRP A 174 11.55 -14.74 -5.94
N ALA A 175 11.61 -13.55 -5.37
CA ALA A 175 10.78 -13.09 -4.28
C ALA A 175 9.91 -11.92 -4.74
N GLU A 176 8.76 -11.72 -4.11
CA GLU A 176 7.96 -10.53 -4.34
C GLU A 176 8.65 -9.32 -3.71
N VAL A 177 8.67 -8.17 -4.38
CA VAL A 177 9.04 -6.90 -3.72
C VAL A 177 7.88 -6.49 -2.83
N GLU A 178 8.12 -6.30 -1.54
CA GLU A 178 7.07 -5.92 -0.60
C GLU A 178 6.49 -4.55 -0.91
N ALA A 179 5.18 -4.39 -0.68
CA ALA A 179 4.46 -3.13 -0.85
C ALA A 179 4.51 -2.27 0.43
N ASP A 180 5.67 -2.22 1.06
CA ASP A 180 5.93 -1.56 2.35
C ASP A 180 6.76 -0.28 2.23
N GLY A 181 7.41 -0.05 1.09
CA GLY A 181 8.17 1.17 0.88
C GLY A 181 8.76 1.31 -0.51
N CYS A 182 9.61 2.33 -0.64
CA CYS A 182 10.56 2.51 -1.71
C CYS A 182 11.90 1.93 -1.29
N TYR A 183 12.58 1.25 -2.21
CA TYR A 183 13.89 0.65 -1.99
C TYR A 183 14.93 1.43 -2.80
N ILE A 184 16.06 1.74 -2.17
CA ILE A 184 17.18 2.48 -2.78
C ILE A 184 18.43 1.61 -2.72
N ILE A 185 19.15 1.53 -3.83
CA ILE A 185 20.47 0.89 -3.92
C ILE A 185 21.50 1.93 -4.35
N GLU A 186 22.55 2.06 -3.55
CA GLU A 186 23.76 2.82 -3.92
C GLU A 186 24.61 1.96 -4.87
N LEU A 187 24.79 2.42 -6.11
CA LEU A 187 25.53 1.68 -7.15
C LEU A 187 27.02 2.02 -7.17
N SER A 188 27.44 3.05 -6.41
CA SER A 188 28.85 3.43 -6.22
C SER A 188 29.62 2.44 -5.35
N GLU A 189 28.93 1.73 -4.45
CA GLU A 189 29.53 0.81 -3.49
C GLU A 189 30.20 -0.41 -4.14
N THR A 190 31.25 -0.89 -3.49
CA THR A 190 32.01 -2.06 -3.94
C THR A 190 31.31 -3.35 -3.52
N GLY A 191 31.28 -4.35 -4.41
CA GLY A 191 30.62 -5.63 -4.15
C GLY A 191 29.99 -6.26 -5.39
N LEU A 192 29.66 -7.54 -5.29
CA LEU A 192 28.94 -8.23 -6.37
C LEU A 192 27.46 -7.84 -6.33
N PRO A 193 26.76 -7.78 -7.49
CA PRO A 193 25.34 -7.41 -7.53
C PRO A 193 24.44 -8.22 -6.59
N LYS A 194 24.75 -9.50 -6.40
CA LYS A 194 24.04 -10.39 -5.47
C LYS A 194 24.08 -9.96 -4.00
N ASP A 195 25.14 -9.26 -3.61
CA ASP A 195 25.39 -8.83 -2.24
C ASP A 195 24.82 -7.42 -1.98
N MET A 196 24.28 -6.75 -3.01
CA MET A 196 23.66 -5.43 -2.87
C MET A 196 22.45 -5.48 -1.94
N MET A 197 22.55 -4.73 -0.83
CA MET A 197 21.47 -4.60 0.15
C MET A 197 20.71 -3.30 -0.09
N PRO A 198 19.47 -3.36 -0.59
CA PRO A 198 18.65 -2.18 -0.74
C PRO A 198 18.24 -1.61 0.63
N VAL A 199 18.27 -0.28 0.78
CA VAL A 199 17.74 0.43 1.94
C VAL A 199 16.24 0.69 1.71
N ARG A 200 15.39 0.30 2.66
CA ARG A 200 13.94 0.52 2.61
C ARG A 200 13.60 1.88 3.22
N HIS A 201 12.77 2.64 2.52
CA HIS A 201 12.18 3.91 2.96
C HIS A 201 10.65 3.84 2.92
N ASP A 202 9.98 4.25 4.00
CA ASP A 202 8.53 4.13 4.10
C ASP A 202 7.77 5.12 3.21
N TRP A 203 6.62 4.70 2.69
CA TRP A 203 5.74 5.50 1.82
C TRP A 203 4.99 6.62 2.54
N ASP A 204 4.77 6.43 3.83
CA ASP A 204 4.05 7.34 4.69
C ASP A 204 5.01 7.81 5.78
N GLN A 205 5.07 9.12 5.98
CA GLN A 205 5.84 9.75 7.06
C GLN A 205 4.97 9.94 8.31
N THR A 206 3.75 9.38 8.37
CA THR A 206 2.83 9.64 9.49
C THR A 206 3.33 9.06 10.82
N GLU A 207 3.17 9.89 11.84
CA GLU A 207 4.03 10.05 13.00
C GLU A 207 3.61 9.26 14.26
N ALA A 208 2.96 8.10 14.13
CA ALA A 208 2.73 7.19 15.26
C ALA A 208 2.40 5.77 14.78
N LEU A 209 3.40 5.03 14.29
CA LEU A 209 3.23 3.64 13.91
C LEU A 209 3.51 2.73 15.12
N VAL A 210 2.47 1.99 15.53
CA VAL A 210 2.64 0.85 16.43
C VAL A 210 3.14 -0.33 15.60
N ASN A 211 4.44 -0.41 15.39
CA ASN A 211 5.07 -1.58 14.78
C ASN A 211 5.39 -2.59 15.89
N VAL A 212 4.94 -3.82 15.71
CA VAL A 212 5.05 -4.90 16.71
C VAL A 212 5.80 -6.05 16.05
N PRO A 213 6.99 -6.41 16.54
CA PRO A 213 7.71 -7.58 16.04
C PRO A 213 6.85 -8.85 16.14
N TYR A 214 7.11 -9.80 15.23
CA TYR A 214 6.38 -11.06 15.21
C TYR A 214 6.58 -11.85 16.51
N GLU A 215 7.79 -11.81 17.07
CA GLU A 215 8.14 -12.46 18.34
C GLU A 215 7.30 -11.92 19.49
N GLU A 216 7.10 -10.59 19.52
CA GLU A 216 6.27 -9.94 20.53
C GLU A 216 4.79 -10.31 20.35
N THR A 217 4.29 -10.33 19.11
CA THR A 217 2.92 -10.76 18.83
C THR A 217 2.69 -12.22 19.24
N SER A 218 3.65 -13.10 18.95
CA SER A 218 3.60 -14.52 19.31
C SER A 218 3.57 -14.71 20.83
N ALA A 219 4.36 -13.92 21.58
CA ALA A 219 4.39 -13.99 23.03
C ALA A 219 3.03 -13.62 23.69
N HIS A 220 2.28 -12.69 23.09
CA HIS A 220 0.95 -12.28 23.57
C HIS A 220 -0.21 -13.10 22.99
N ARG A 221 0.05 -14.07 22.09
CA ARG A 221 -0.99 -14.82 21.38
C ARG A 221 -1.95 -15.54 22.33
N ALA A 222 -1.42 -16.24 23.34
CA ALA A 222 -2.26 -16.99 24.29
C ALA A 222 -3.17 -16.06 25.10
N GLU A 223 -2.62 -14.96 25.61
CA GLU A 223 -3.38 -13.94 26.34
C GLU A 223 -4.46 -13.29 25.46
N LEU A 224 -4.16 -13.02 24.19
CA LEU A 224 -5.15 -12.52 23.25
C LEU A 224 -6.30 -13.50 23.03
N ILE A 225 -6.02 -14.80 22.93
CA ILE A 225 -7.05 -15.84 22.78
C ILE A 225 -8.00 -15.84 23.99
N ASP A 226 -7.44 -15.76 25.20
CA ASP A 226 -8.23 -15.67 26.42
C ASP A 226 -9.07 -14.37 26.44
N LEU A 227 -8.46 -13.25 26.04
CA LEU A 227 -9.11 -11.94 26.02
C LEU A 227 -10.23 -11.80 24.98
N ILE A 228 -10.32 -12.65 23.93
CA ILE A 228 -11.39 -12.59 22.92
C ILE A 228 -12.57 -13.53 23.19
N TYR A 229 -12.43 -14.51 24.09
CA TYR A 229 -13.47 -15.48 24.47
C TYR A 229 -14.82 -14.82 24.85
N PRO A 230 -15.98 -15.19 24.29
CA PRO A 230 -16.27 -16.47 23.67
C PRO A 230 -15.99 -16.52 22.16
N HIS A 231 -15.42 -15.46 21.59
CA HIS A 231 -14.96 -15.51 20.21
C HIS A 231 -13.73 -16.40 20.13
N ASN A 232 -13.65 -17.17 19.05
CA ASN A 232 -12.65 -18.20 18.90
C ASN A 232 -12.29 -18.41 17.43
N THR A 233 -12.31 -17.35 16.60
CA THR A 233 -11.90 -17.44 15.20
C THR A 233 -10.62 -16.66 14.94
N GLU A 234 -9.86 -17.08 13.94
CA GLU A 234 -8.65 -16.39 13.47
C GLU A 234 -8.91 -14.94 13.07
N MET A 235 -10.07 -14.64 12.49
CA MET A 235 -10.49 -13.27 12.19
C MET A 235 -10.66 -12.44 13.47
N ASP A 236 -11.24 -13.01 14.52
CA ASP A 236 -11.41 -12.33 15.80
C ASP A 236 -10.06 -12.05 16.45
N LEU A 237 -9.15 -13.02 16.45
CA LEU A 237 -7.78 -12.86 16.94
C LEU A 237 -7.03 -11.78 16.15
N SER A 238 -7.16 -11.79 14.83
CA SER A 238 -6.46 -10.85 13.94
C SER A 238 -6.92 -9.41 14.14
N ILE A 239 -8.23 -9.18 14.32
CA ILE A 239 -8.77 -7.86 14.65
C ILE A 239 -8.35 -7.43 16.07
N ALA A 240 -8.47 -8.34 17.03
CA ALA A 240 -8.09 -8.09 18.42
C ALA A 240 -6.61 -7.70 18.54
N CYS A 241 -5.71 -8.40 17.85
CA CYS A 241 -4.29 -8.12 17.86
C CYS A 241 -3.99 -6.65 17.48
N ALA A 242 -4.61 -6.15 16.41
CA ALA A 242 -4.43 -4.75 16.00
C ALA A 242 -4.90 -3.76 17.07
N LEU A 243 -6.06 -4.02 17.69
CA LEU A 243 -6.63 -3.16 18.73
C LEU A 243 -5.84 -3.22 20.04
N TYR A 244 -5.38 -4.40 20.43
CA TYR A 244 -4.59 -4.65 21.63
C TYR A 244 -3.30 -3.83 21.63
N PHE A 245 -2.51 -3.95 20.56
CA PHE A 245 -1.24 -3.25 20.47
C PHE A 245 -1.43 -1.75 20.24
N ALA A 246 -2.47 -1.33 19.52
CA ALA A 246 -2.82 0.08 19.43
C ALA A 246 -3.16 0.66 20.82
N ALA A 247 -3.96 -0.05 21.62
CA ALA A 247 -4.36 0.40 22.96
C ALA A 247 -3.21 0.39 23.98
N ARG A 248 -2.19 -0.43 23.78
CA ARG A 248 -0.94 -0.38 24.55
C ARG A 248 -0.33 1.01 24.56
N GLY A 249 -0.51 1.77 23.47
CA GLY A 249 -0.10 3.17 23.38
C GLY A 249 1.41 3.35 23.37
N LYS A 250 2.15 2.33 22.93
CA LYS A 250 3.60 2.33 22.73
C LYS A 250 3.89 2.02 21.27
N GLY A 251 4.73 2.82 20.63
CA GLY A 251 5.12 2.63 19.24
C GLY A 251 6.27 3.56 18.87
N MET A 252 6.47 3.77 17.58
CA MET A 252 7.34 4.83 17.08
C MET A 252 6.46 6.01 16.70
N GLY A 253 6.76 7.20 17.19
CA GLY A 253 6.07 8.42 16.84
C GLY A 253 7.04 9.52 16.50
N GLN A 254 6.59 10.41 15.64
CA GLN A 254 7.31 11.60 15.24
C GLN A 254 6.49 12.76 15.86
N LEU A 255 7.17 13.74 16.45
CA LEU A 255 6.50 14.79 17.25
C LEU A 255 6.38 16.10 16.46
N ALA A 256 7.05 16.16 15.31
CA ALA A 256 7.06 17.29 14.40
C ALA A 256 7.32 16.81 12.97
N ALA A 257 6.51 17.32 12.04
CA ALA A 257 6.59 17.02 10.61
C ALA A 257 8.04 17.07 10.09
N GLY A 258 8.62 15.91 9.82
CA GLY A 258 9.95 15.76 9.26
C GLY A 258 11.07 15.42 10.25
N SER A 259 10.78 15.16 11.54
CA SER A 259 11.76 14.57 12.48
C SER A 259 11.96 13.07 12.24
N GLU A 260 12.95 12.42 12.84
CA GLU A 260 12.97 10.95 12.82
C GLU A 260 11.85 10.38 13.72
N ALA A 261 11.40 9.16 13.42
CA ALA A 261 10.46 8.46 14.26
C ALA A 261 11.17 7.98 15.53
N GLU A 262 10.74 8.47 16.68
CA GLU A 262 11.32 8.15 17.98
C GLU A 262 10.38 7.24 18.79
N PRO A 263 10.89 6.47 19.76
CA PRO A 263 10.03 5.72 20.66
C PRO A 263 9.01 6.64 21.36
N TYR A 264 7.73 6.39 21.10
CA TYR A 264 6.62 7.16 21.63
C TYR A 264 5.77 6.31 22.57
N SER A 265 5.40 6.90 23.71
CA SER A 265 4.43 6.32 24.63
C SER A 265 3.42 7.39 25.03
N THR A 266 2.14 7.10 24.83
CA THR A 266 1.06 8.01 25.24
C THR A 266 0.63 7.78 26.69
N THR A 267 0.34 8.87 27.40
CA THR A 267 -0.29 8.83 28.72
C THR A 267 -1.82 8.83 28.63
N ALA A 268 -2.40 9.01 27.44
CA ALA A 268 -3.84 9.14 27.21
C ALA A 268 -4.62 7.91 27.65
N ARG A 269 -5.42 8.02 28.73
CA ARG A 269 -6.22 6.90 29.25
C ARG A 269 -7.50 6.64 28.46
N VAL A 270 -7.92 7.60 27.65
CA VAL A 270 -9.13 7.51 26.84
C VAL A 270 -8.74 7.43 25.37
N LEU A 271 -9.27 6.43 24.66
CA LEU A 271 -9.11 6.22 23.23
C LEU A 271 -10.45 6.47 22.52
N LEU A 272 -10.41 7.02 21.32
CA LEU A 272 -11.60 7.18 20.47
C LEU A 272 -11.55 6.12 19.36
N SER A 273 -12.63 5.35 19.24
CA SER A 273 -12.76 4.33 18.20
C SER A 273 -13.84 4.71 17.19
N GLY A 274 -13.54 4.46 15.91
CA GLY A 274 -14.48 4.65 14.79
C GLY A 274 -15.49 3.50 14.60
N LEU A 275 -15.50 2.49 15.48
CA LEU A 275 -16.44 1.38 15.44
C LEU A 275 -17.90 1.89 15.49
N GLY A 276 -18.77 1.25 14.70
CA GLY A 276 -20.17 1.66 14.51
C GLY A 276 -20.39 2.38 13.18
N ALA A 277 -19.35 3.01 12.62
CA ALA A 277 -19.48 3.71 11.33
C ALA A 277 -19.84 2.77 10.18
N ASP A 278 -19.32 1.53 10.19
CA ASP A 278 -19.61 0.55 9.16
C ASP A 278 -21.04 0.02 9.22
N GLU A 279 -21.50 -0.30 10.43
CA GLU A 279 -22.83 -0.84 10.72
C GLU A 279 -23.94 0.19 10.51
N LEU A 280 -23.70 1.46 10.84
CA LEU A 280 -24.68 2.53 10.70
C LEU A 280 -24.76 3.08 9.27
N PHE A 281 -23.63 3.18 8.57
CA PHE A 281 -23.54 3.91 7.29
C PHE A 281 -23.16 3.04 6.09
N GLY A 282 -23.29 1.72 6.20
CA GLY A 282 -23.16 0.86 5.02
C GLY A 282 -21.72 0.70 4.53
N GLY A 283 -20.79 0.36 5.42
CA GLY A 283 -19.37 0.27 5.07
C GLY A 283 -18.83 -1.12 4.69
N TYR A 284 -19.52 -2.21 5.03
CA TYR A 284 -19.10 -3.55 4.65
C TYR A 284 -19.46 -3.93 3.20
N VAL A 285 -18.60 -4.72 2.54
CA VAL A 285 -18.84 -5.28 1.20
C VAL A 285 -20.16 -6.07 1.12
N ARG A 286 -20.56 -6.69 2.23
CA ARG A 286 -21.84 -7.43 2.32
C ARG A 286 -23.06 -6.50 2.14
N HIS A 287 -22.96 -5.22 2.48
CA HIS A 287 -24.02 -4.24 2.22
C HIS A 287 -24.23 -4.02 0.73
N ALA A 288 -23.14 -3.81 -0.02
CA ALA A 288 -23.21 -3.74 -1.49
C ALA A 288 -23.80 -5.03 -2.07
N THR A 289 -23.39 -6.19 -1.55
CA THR A 289 -23.93 -7.49 -1.97
C THR A 289 -25.43 -7.63 -1.68
N ALA A 290 -25.87 -7.20 -0.50
CA ALA A 290 -27.27 -7.22 -0.10
C ALA A 290 -28.12 -6.29 -0.98
N PHE A 291 -27.58 -5.11 -1.31
CA PHE A 291 -28.19 -4.18 -2.25
C PHE A 291 -28.34 -4.81 -3.65
N THR A 292 -27.28 -5.41 -4.21
CA THR A 292 -27.35 -6.08 -5.52
C THR A 292 -28.40 -7.20 -5.55
N ARG A 293 -28.62 -7.90 -4.43
CA ARG A 293 -29.57 -9.02 -4.35
C ARG A 293 -31.02 -8.59 -4.14
N GLY A 294 -31.25 -7.54 -3.35
CA GLY A 294 -32.59 -7.21 -2.83
C GLY A 294 -32.89 -5.72 -2.80
N GLY A 295 -32.13 -4.90 -3.54
CA GLY A 295 -32.25 -3.44 -3.55
C GLY A 295 -32.09 -2.83 -2.16
N TYR A 296 -32.68 -1.65 -1.97
CA TYR A 296 -32.66 -0.96 -0.67
C TYR A 296 -33.32 -1.74 0.46
N THR A 297 -34.33 -2.56 0.16
CA THR A 297 -34.94 -3.45 1.16
C THR A 297 -33.94 -4.45 1.73
N GLY A 298 -33.21 -5.16 0.86
CA GLY A 298 -32.17 -6.11 1.30
C GLY A 298 -31.03 -5.42 2.06
N LEU A 299 -30.64 -4.22 1.61
CA LEU A 299 -29.64 -3.40 2.31
C LEU A 299 -30.10 -2.98 3.71
N ILE A 300 -31.35 -2.52 3.86
CA ILE A 300 -31.91 -2.11 5.15
C ILE A 300 -31.94 -3.29 6.12
N ASP A 301 -32.33 -4.47 5.65
CA ASP A 301 -32.37 -5.68 6.49
C ASP A 301 -30.97 -6.09 6.94
N GLU A 302 -29.98 -6.01 6.05
CA GLU A 302 -28.57 -6.29 6.39
C GLU A 302 -28.01 -5.27 7.40
N LEU A 303 -28.27 -3.97 7.23
CA LEU A 303 -27.85 -2.93 8.17
C LEU A 303 -28.47 -3.13 9.56
N LYS A 304 -29.78 -3.41 9.62
CA LYS A 304 -30.47 -3.71 10.90
C LYS A 304 -29.86 -4.93 11.58
N LEU A 305 -29.56 -5.96 10.80
CA LEU A 305 -28.94 -7.18 11.31
C LEU A 305 -27.55 -6.89 11.91
N ASP A 306 -26.75 -6.07 11.25
CA ASP A 306 -25.42 -5.69 11.72
C ASP A 306 -25.47 -4.86 13.01
N VAL A 307 -26.35 -3.85 13.07
CA VAL A 307 -26.57 -3.07 14.30
C VAL A 307 -27.02 -3.98 15.44
N SER A 308 -27.94 -4.92 15.20
CA SER A 308 -28.42 -5.86 16.24
C SER A 308 -27.33 -6.81 16.76
N ARG A 309 -26.29 -7.06 15.96
CA ARG A 309 -25.18 -7.97 16.29
C ARG A 309 -23.95 -7.26 16.82
N LEU A 310 -23.88 -5.94 16.72
CA LEU A 310 -22.71 -5.13 17.08
C LEU A 310 -22.18 -5.41 18.48
N GLY A 311 -23.09 -5.48 19.47
CA GLY A 311 -22.77 -5.80 20.86
C GLY A 311 -22.05 -7.14 21.01
N LYS A 312 -22.58 -8.16 20.31
CA LYS A 312 -22.05 -9.52 20.38
C LYS A 312 -20.77 -9.68 19.56
N ARG A 313 -20.69 -9.14 18.35
CA ARG A 313 -19.61 -9.42 17.40
C ARG A 313 -18.37 -8.56 17.54
N ASN A 314 -18.53 -7.32 18.01
CA ASN A 314 -17.45 -6.33 18.00
C ASN A 314 -17.21 -5.81 19.41
N LEU A 315 -18.20 -5.14 20.01
CA LEU A 315 -18.03 -4.39 21.26
C LEU A 315 -17.47 -5.25 22.39
N GLY A 316 -18.02 -6.46 22.59
CA GLY A 316 -17.54 -7.33 23.66
C GLY A 316 -16.08 -7.79 23.48
N ARG A 317 -15.63 -8.08 22.26
CA ARG A 317 -14.23 -8.46 21.97
C ARG A 317 -13.32 -7.25 22.17
N ASP A 318 -13.69 -6.14 21.58
CA ASP A 318 -12.89 -4.92 21.49
C ASP A 318 -12.67 -4.29 22.87
N ASP A 319 -13.70 -4.30 23.72
CA ASP A 319 -13.63 -3.82 25.11
C ASP A 319 -12.59 -4.60 25.93
N ARG A 320 -12.70 -5.93 25.99
CA ARG A 320 -11.79 -6.78 26.80
C ARG A 320 -10.33 -6.62 26.39
N VAL A 321 -10.09 -6.56 25.09
CA VAL A 321 -8.76 -6.48 24.51
C VAL A 321 -8.11 -5.11 24.75
N MET A 322 -8.85 -4.01 24.57
CA MET A 322 -8.30 -2.66 24.77
C MET A 322 -8.21 -2.28 26.26
N SER A 323 -9.17 -2.72 27.08
CA SER A 323 -9.19 -2.47 28.53
C SER A 323 -8.05 -3.20 29.27
N HIS A 324 -7.48 -4.25 28.69
CA HIS A 324 -6.28 -4.92 29.23
C HIS A 324 -5.15 -3.94 29.55
N TRP A 325 -4.98 -2.88 28.75
CA TRP A 325 -3.96 -1.85 28.94
C TRP A 325 -4.41 -0.68 29.84
N SER A 326 -5.46 -0.86 30.64
CA SER A 326 -6.05 0.18 31.48
C SER A 326 -6.46 1.43 30.68
N ARG A 327 -7.00 1.22 29.48
CA ARG A 327 -7.53 2.27 28.60
C ARG A 327 -9.03 2.14 28.47
N GLU A 328 -9.73 3.27 28.58
CA GLU A 328 -11.15 3.39 28.30
C GLU A 328 -11.34 3.75 26.83
N VAL A 329 -12.23 3.05 26.13
CA VAL A 329 -12.52 3.32 24.72
C VAL A 329 -13.91 3.94 24.61
N ARG A 330 -14.00 5.06 23.90
CA ARG A 330 -15.26 5.72 23.58
C ARG A 330 -15.57 5.57 22.11
N PHE A 331 -16.86 5.44 21.81
CA PHE A 331 -17.37 5.16 20.47
C PHE A 331 -18.30 6.29 20.04
N PRO A 332 -17.77 7.41 19.49
CA PRO A 332 -18.61 8.55 19.10
C PRO A 332 -19.73 8.18 18.13
N TYR A 333 -19.51 7.20 17.25
CA TYR A 333 -20.52 6.71 16.32
C TYR A 333 -21.71 6.01 17.01
N LEU A 334 -21.53 5.57 18.25
CA LEU A 334 -22.56 4.86 19.03
C LEU A 334 -23.25 5.76 20.07
N ASP A 335 -23.06 7.08 19.98
CA ASP A 335 -23.90 8.02 20.70
C ASP A 335 -25.38 7.79 20.35
N GLU A 336 -26.25 7.74 21.35
CA GLU A 336 -27.67 7.39 21.17
C GLU A 336 -28.39 8.33 20.20
N SER A 337 -28.05 9.62 20.22
CA SER A 337 -28.66 10.61 19.34
C SER A 337 -28.20 10.40 17.89
N LEU A 338 -26.91 10.13 17.70
CA LEU A 338 -26.36 9.84 16.38
C LEU A 338 -26.88 8.51 15.82
N VAL A 339 -26.95 7.46 16.64
CA VAL A 339 -27.52 6.16 16.26
C VAL A 339 -28.98 6.30 15.87
N LYS A 340 -29.77 7.01 16.67
CA LYS A 340 -31.19 7.28 16.37
C LYS A 340 -31.33 7.98 15.02
N TRP A 341 -30.61 9.08 14.84
CA TRP A 341 -30.61 9.82 13.57
C TRP A 341 -30.17 8.93 12.40
N ALA A 342 -29.09 8.17 12.59
CA ALA A 342 -28.57 7.29 11.56
C ALA A 342 -29.53 6.14 11.23
N ILE A 343 -30.37 5.65 12.16
CA ILE A 343 -31.37 4.62 11.89
C ILE A 343 -32.58 5.21 11.15
N GLU A 344 -33.05 6.39 11.58
CA GLU A 344 -34.22 7.09 11.02
C GLU A 344 -33.97 7.63 9.61
N LEU A 345 -32.71 7.93 9.27
CA LEU A 345 -32.33 8.39 7.95
C LEU A 345 -32.59 7.28 6.89
N PRO A 346 -33.05 7.62 5.68
CA PRO A 346 -33.18 6.64 4.61
C PRO A 346 -31.84 6.03 4.19
N ALA A 347 -31.83 4.76 3.77
CA ALA A 347 -30.59 4.06 3.44
C ALA A 347 -29.81 4.72 2.29
N TRP A 348 -30.50 5.25 1.28
CA TRP A 348 -29.89 5.96 0.13
C TRP A 348 -29.20 7.26 0.52
N GLU A 349 -29.58 7.89 1.63
CA GLU A 349 -28.90 9.09 2.15
C GLU A 349 -27.64 8.74 2.95
N LYS A 350 -27.54 7.50 3.47
CA LYS A 350 -26.35 7.00 4.21
C LYS A 350 -25.28 6.50 3.25
N CYS A 351 -25.71 5.63 2.34
CA CYS A 351 -24.89 4.92 1.38
C CYS A 351 -25.67 4.80 0.07
N ASP A 352 -25.01 5.08 -1.05
CA ASP A 352 -25.69 5.26 -2.33
C ASP A 352 -25.16 4.25 -3.36
N PHE A 353 -25.57 2.99 -3.18
CA PHE A 353 -25.16 1.88 -4.05
C PHE A 353 -25.89 1.84 -5.40
N ASP A 354 -26.95 2.64 -5.58
CA ASP A 354 -27.71 2.75 -6.84
C ASP A 354 -27.09 3.75 -7.82
N ASN A 355 -26.22 4.64 -7.33
CA ASN A 355 -25.57 5.64 -8.17
C ASN A 355 -24.46 5.01 -9.01
N HIS A 356 -24.83 4.51 -10.19
CA HIS A 356 -23.95 3.87 -11.17
C HIS A 356 -23.11 4.84 -12.02
N GLY A 357 -22.98 6.10 -11.59
CA GLY A 357 -21.94 7.01 -12.06
C GLY A 357 -22.41 8.08 -13.04
N SER A 358 -22.12 9.33 -12.69
CA SER A 358 -21.69 10.41 -13.61
C SER A 358 -21.32 11.72 -12.89
N SER A 359 -21.58 11.88 -11.58
CA SER A 359 -21.36 13.16 -10.87
C SER A 359 -20.70 13.11 -9.49
N CYS A 360 -20.41 11.94 -8.91
CA CYS A 360 -19.91 11.86 -7.53
C CYS A 360 -18.50 11.26 -7.43
N ASP A 361 -17.56 12.05 -6.91
CA ASP A 361 -16.13 11.71 -6.75
C ASP A 361 -15.83 10.64 -5.69
N PHE A 362 -16.84 10.00 -5.09
CA PHE A 362 -16.69 9.18 -3.89
C PHE A 362 -17.41 7.83 -3.97
N ASP A 363 -16.80 6.81 -3.36
CA ASP A 363 -17.36 5.46 -3.27
C ASP A 363 -18.74 5.46 -2.58
N PRO A 364 -19.63 4.51 -2.94
CA PRO A 364 -21.03 4.48 -2.47
C PRO A 364 -21.17 4.11 -0.98
N GLU A 365 -20.21 3.38 -0.45
CA GLU A 365 -20.11 2.98 0.95
C GLU A 365 -19.79 4.17 1.86
N LYS A 366 -20.50 4.30 2.99
CA LYS A 366 -20.34 5.43 3.93
C LYS A 366 -20.44 6.82 3.26
N ARG A 367 -21.22 6.94 2.19
CA ARG A 367 -21.24 8.14 1.35
C ARG A 367 -21.48 9.43 2.13
N VAL A 368 -22.42 9.43 3.08
CA VAL A 368 -22.67 10.62 3.93
C VAL A 368 -21.41 11.08 4.68
N LEU A 369 -20.61 10.14 5.17
CA LEU A 369 -19.35 10.43 5.87
C LEU A 369 -18.27 10.94 4.92
N ARG A 370 -18.22 10.40 3.69
CA ARG A 370 -17.30 10.87 2.64
C ARG A 370 -17.63 12.30 2.18
N LEU A 371 -18.92 12.59 2.00
CA LEU A 371 -19.41 13.93 1.68
C LEU A 371 -19.10 14.92 2.81
N LEU A 372 -19.33 14.52 4.06
CA LEU A 372 -18.96 15.32 5.23
C LEU A 372 -17.45 15.59 5.26
N ALA A 373 -16.62 14.57 5.12
CA ALA A 373 -15.16 14.72 5.09
C ALA A 373 -14.71 15.69 4.00
N ASN A 374 -15.29 15.60 2.80
CA ASN A 374 -15.01 16.53 1.72
C ASN A 374 -15.43 17.97 2.05
N SER A 375 -16.61 18.16 2.65
CA SER A 375 -17.09 19.49 3.07
C SER A 375 -16.21 20.14 4.14
N LEU A 376 -15.55 19.32 4.97
CA LEU A 376 -14.58 19.74 5.98
C LEU A 376 -13.16 19.92 5.40
N GLY A 377 -12.97 19.81 4.08
CA GLY A 377 -11.68 19.94 3.41
C GLY A 377 -10.77 18.71 3.48
N MET A 378 -11.23 17.61 4.09
CA MET A 378 -10.48 16.35 4.22
C MET A 378 -10.62 15.48 2.96
N ARG A 379 -10.19 16.01 1.81
CA ARG A 379 -10.38 15.38 0.49
C ARG A 379 -9.71 14.00 0.36
N SER A 380 -8.51 13.84 0.92
CA SER A 380 -7.81 12.55 0.93
C SER A 380 -8.60 11.51 1.72
N VAL A 381 -9.10 11.87 2.91
CA VAL A 381 -9.94 11.00 3.75
C VAL A 381 -11.25 10.63 3.05
N ALA A 382 -11.88 11.58 2.38
CA ALA A 382 -13.13 11.36 1.64
C ALA A 382 -12.96 10.32 0.50
N ALA A 383 -11.82 10.37 -0.20
CA ALA A 383 -11.50 9.49 -1.32
C ALA A 383 -10.84 8.16 -0.92
N GLU A 384 -10.40 8.01 0.33
CA GLU A 384 -9.65 6.83 0.75
C GLU A 384 -10.52 5.57 0.70
N LYS A 385 -9.98 4.51 0.07
CA LYS A 385 -10.69 3.24 -0.05
C LYS A 385 -10.69 2.51 1.28
N LYS A 386 -11.85 1.98 1.67
CA LYS A 386 -11.97 1.26 2.93
C LYS A 386 -11.12 -0.01 2.89
N ARG A 387 -10.34 -0.23 3.96
CA ARG A 387 -9.65 -1.49 4.24
C ARG A 387 -10.07 -2.02 5.61
N ALA A 388 -10.25 -3.33 5.74
CA ALA A 388 -10.49 -3.91 7.06
C ALA A 388 -9.21 -3.83 7.90
N ILE A 389 -9.36 -3.58 9.20
CA ILE A 389 -8.25 -3.33 10.13
C ILE A 389 -7.19 -4.45 10.09
N GLN A 390 -7.61 -5.71 10.05
CA GLN A 390 -6.70 -6.86 9.99
C GLN A 390 -5.81 -6.93 8.73
N PHE A 391 -6.28 -6.34 7.62
CA PHE A 391 -5.49 -6.23 6.39
C PHE A 391 -4.66 -4.95 6.36
N GLY A 392 -5.15 -3.87 6.99
CA GLY A 392 -4.41 -2.62 7.17
C GLY A 392 -3.20 -2.80 8.09
N ALA A 393 -3.40 -3.43 9.23
CA ALA A 393 -2.37 -3.74 10.23
C ALA A 393 -1.57 -5.01 9.90
N ARG A 394 -1.87 -5.69 8.79
CA ARG A 394 -1.20 -6.93 8.33
C ARG A 394 -1.22 -8.09 9.35
N THR A 395 -2.17 -8.09 10.28
CA THR A 395 -2.33 -9.15 11.30
C THR A 395 -2.98 -10.42 10.75
N ALA A 396 -3.59 -10.38 9.56
CA ALA A 396 -4.32 -11.53 8.98
C ALA A 396 -3.43 -12.61 8.33
N LYS A 397 -2.10 -12.43 8.31
CA LYS A 397 -1.15 -13.31 7.60
C LYS A 397 0.10 -13.66 8.42
N MET A 398 0.05 -13.53 9.74
CA MET A 398 1.23 -13.76 10.57
C MET A 398 1.67 -15.24 10.62
N GLU A 399 0.75 -16.19 10.42
CA GLU A 399 1.09 -17.61 10.29
C GLU A 399 1.14 -18.05 8.81
N SER A 400 2.21 -18.74 8.41
CA SER A 400 2.53 -19.15 7.03
C SER A 400 1.58 -20.18 6.38
N GLY A 401 0.36 -20.33 6.91
CA GLY A 401 -0.63 -21.32 6.48
C GLY A 401 -1.83 -20.72 5.74
N LYS A 402 -2.51 -21.56 4.93
CA LYS A 402 -3.81 -21.24 4.30
C LYS A 402 -4.96 -21.24 5.34
N VAL A 403 -4.80 -20.51 6.43
CA VAL A 403 -5.79 -20.45 7.49
C VAL A 403 -6.87 -19.44 7.08
N LYS A 404 -8.13 -19.90 7.00
CA LYS A 404 -9.26 -19.01 6.71
C LYS A 404 -9.60 -18.23 7.97
N GLY A 405 -10.08 -16.99 7.84
CA GLY A 405 -10.50 -16.20 9.00
C GLY A 405 -11.61 -16.85 9.84
N THR A 406 -12.38 -17.78 9.26
CA THR A 406 -13.41 -18.56 9.96
C THR A 406 -12.88 -19.80 10.66
N THR A 407 -11.58 -20.09 10.55
CA THR A 407 -10.97 -21.22 11.26
C THR A 407 -11.06 -20.98 12.75
N LEU A 408 -11.48 -22.02 13.48
CA LEU A 408 -11.54 -21.99 14.93
C LEU A 408 -10.13 -22.05 15.52
N LEU A 409 -9.88 -21.23 16.52
CA LEU A 409 -8.68 -21.26 17.33
C LEU A 409 -8.73 -22.54 18.17
N LEU A 410 -7.68 -23.34 18.08
CA LEU A 410 -7.50 -24.48 18.97
C LEU A 410 -7.26 -23.93 20.40
N PRO A 411 -7.89 -24.52 21.43
CA PRO A 411 -7.66 -24.13 22.82
C PRO A 411 -6.21 -24.24 23.24
#